data_AF-A0A1V0UNS4-F1
#
_entry.id   AF-A0A1V0UNS4-F1
#
_cell.length_a   1.000
_cell.length_b   1.000
_cell.length_c   1.000
_cell.angle_alpha   90.00
_cell.angle_beta   90.00
_cell.angle_gamma   90.00
#
_symmetry.space_group_name_H-M   'P 1'
#
loop_
_entity.id
_entity.type
_entity.pdbx_description
1 polymer ?
#
loop_
_entity_poly.entity_id
_entity_poly.type
_entity_poly.pdbx_seq_one_letter_code
_entity_poly.pdbx_strand_id
1 'polypeptide(L)'
;MTETKVCIHPVHRRLAELCMKHNNLCELNDNLSAEEIQELWQCLKRNADLVMMHNGLKRLGFLAHLINDEELKEEIKLEIKQLEASFFEETKRS
;
A
#
# COMPACT_ATOMS: atom_id res chain seq x y z
N MET A 1 18.75 19.02 -5.01
CA MET A 1 17.76 18.16 -5.68
C MET A 1 17.37 17.09 -4.68
N THR A 2 16.16 17.14 -4.14
CA THR A 2 15.67 16.10 -3.23
C THR A 2 15.41 14.85 -4.06
N GLU A 3 16.26 13.83 -3.90
CA GLU A 3 15.99 12.49 -4.42
C GLU A 3 14.60 12.09 -3.95
N THR A 4 13.66 12.05 -4.89
CA THR A 4 12.34 11.48 -4.61
C THR A 4 12.58 9.99 -4.51
N LYS A 5 12.88 9.51 -3.30
CA LYS A 5 12.96 8.08 -3.01
C LYS A 5 11.59 7.51 -3.36
N VAL A 6 11.47 6.92 -4.53
CA VAL A 6 10.24 6.23 -4.93
C VAL A 6 10.18 4.97 -4.09
N CYS A 7 9.59 5.13 -2.92
CA CYS A 7 9.31 4.05 -2.00
C CYS A 7 8.15 3.23 -2.57
N ILE A 8 8.47 2.25 -3.41
CA ILE A 8 7.49 1.32 -3.97
C ILE A 8 7.20 0.25 -2.91
N HIS A 9 5.94 0.16 -2.49
CA HIS A 9 5.45 -0.85 -1.56
C HIS A 9 5.70 -2.28 -2.11
N PRO A 10 6.13 -3.27 -1.31
CA PRO A 10 6.33 -4.66 -1.74
C PRO A 10 5.13 -5.25 -2.49
N VAL A 11 3.90 -5.04 -2.01
CA VAL A 11 2.66 -5.34 -2.73
C VAL A 11 2.60 -4.71 -4.13
N HIS A 12 2.98 -3.43 -4.33
CA HIS A 12 3.01 -2.82 -5.68
C HIS A 12 4.11 -3.42 -6.55
N ARG A 13 5.27 -3.75 -5.96
CA ARG A 13 6.34 -4.49 -6.66
C ARG A 13 5.85 -5.86 -7.09
N ARG A 14 5.17 -6.59 -6.20
CA ARG A 14 4.64 -7.94 -6.48
C ARG A 14 3.52 -7.91 -7.53
N LEU A 15 2.63 -6.92 -7.46
CA LEU A 15 1.64 -6.68 -8.50
C LEU A 15 2.30 -6.38 -9.85
N ALA A 16 3.37 -5.58 -9.89
CA ALA A 16 4.12 -5.32 -11.12
C ALA A 16 4.82 -6.57 -11.65
N GLU A 17 5.40 -7.41 -10.79
CA GLU A 17 6.00 -8.70 -11.18
C GLU A 17 4.97 -9.65 -11.79
N LEU A 18 3.80 -9.79 -11.16
CA LEU A 18 2.69 -10.61 -11.68
C LEU A 18 2.18 -10.06 -13.01
N CYS A 19 2.05 -8.74 -13.15
CA CYS A 19 1.66 -8.10 -14.40
C CYS A 19 2.72 -8.17 -15.51
N MET A 20 4.02 -8.25 -15.19
CA MET A 20 5.07 -8.44 -16.20
C MET A 20 5.21 -9.89 -16.64
N LYS A 21 4.86 -10.85 -15.76
CA LYS A 21 4.88 -12.28 -16.08
C LYS A 21 3.84 -12.67 -17.14
N HIS A 22 2.75 -11.91 -17.26
CA HIS A 22 1.66 -12.18 -18.19
C HIS A 22 1.32 -10.89 -18.97
N ASN A 23 1.38 -10.91 -20.31
CA ASN A 23 1.34 -9.68 -21.13
C ASN A 23 0.03 -8.89 -21.00
N ASN A 24 -1.06 -9.51 -20.56
CA ASN A 24 -2.35 -8.85 -20.33
C ASN A 24 -3.21 -9.61 -19.31
N LEU A 25 -4.26 -8.93 -18.81
CA LEU A 25 -5.18 -9.46 -17.80
C LEU A 25 -5.94 -10.72 -18.22
N CYS A 26 -6.20 -10.91 -19.52
CA CYS A 26 -6.84 -12.12 -20.04
C CYS A 26 -5.88 -13.32 -20.01
N GLU A 27 -4.64 -13.14 -20.45
CA GLU A 27 -3.58 -14.14 -20.34
C GLU A 27 -3.20 -14.46 -18.88
N LEU A 28 -3.36 -13.49 -17.98
CA LEU A 28 -3.26 -13.68 -16.54
C LEU A 28 -4.33 -14.68 -16.08
N ASN A 29 -5.60 -14.40 -16.39
CA ASN A 29 -6.72 -15.23 -15.96
C ASN A 29 -6.69 -16.66 -16.56
N ASP A 30 -6.18 -16.81 -17.78
CA ASP A 30 -6.16 -18.10 -18.48
C ASP A 30 -4.94 -18.97 -18.12
N ASN A 31 -3.85 -18.37 -17.61
CA ASN A 31 -2.58 -19.09 -17.34
C ASN A 31 -2.15 -19.10 -15.86
N LEU A 32 -2.84 -18.39 -14.97
CA LEU A 32 -2.50 -18.41 -13.55
C LEU A 32 -2.90 -19.74 -12.91
N SER A 33 -1.99 -20.32 -12.13
CA SER A 33 -2.36 -21.40 -11.22
C SER A 33 -3.32 -20.89 -10.13
N ALA A 34 -4.10 -21.79 -9.52
CA ALA A 34 -4.97 -21.43 -8.40
C ALA A 34 -4.19 -20.76 -7.24
N GLU A 35 -2.91 -21.15 -7.05
CA GLU A 35 -2.01 -20.58 -6.04
C GLU A 35 -1.63 -19.14 -6.38
N GLU A 36 -1.33 -18.85 -7.64
CA GLU A 36 -0.98 -17.50 -8.09
C GLU A 36 -2.19 -16.56 -8.09
N ILE A 37 -3.40 -17.05 -8.38
CA ILE A 37 -4.66 -16.30 -8.21
C ILE A 37 -4.86 -15.93 -6.73
N GLN A 38 -4.63 -16.89 -5.84
CA GLN A 38 -4.75 -16.65 -4.40
C GLN A 38 -3.72 -15.63 -3.91
N GLU A 39 -2.49 -15.71 -4.38
CA GLU A 39 -1.43 -14.75 -4.06
C GLU A 39 -1.76 -13.34 -4.58
N LEU A 40 -2.23 -13.24 -5.82
CA LEU A 40 -2.67 -11.98 -6.42
C LEU A 40 -3.81 -11.36 -5.62
N TRP A 41 -4.80 -12.17 -5.24
CA TRP A 41 -5.94 -11.71 -4.44
C TRP A 41 -5.50 -11.20 -3.06
N GLN A 42 -4.59 -11.91 -2.39
CA GLN A 42 -4.04 -11.47 -1.11
C GLN A 42 -3.29 -10.15 -1.25
N CYS A 43 -2.47 -10.00 -2.30
CA CYS A 43 -1.78 -8.75 -2.62
C CYS A 43 -2.76 -7.61 -2.86
N LEU A 44 -3.79 -7.82 -3.69
CA LEU A 44 -4.79 -6.79 -3.99
C LEU A 44 -5.60 -6.39 -2.76
N LYS A 45 -6.06 -7.36 -1.96
CA LYS A 45 -6.80 -7.10 -0.73
C LYS A 45 -5.96 -6.28 0.24
N ARG A 46 -4.71 -6.69 0.46
CA ARG A 46 -3.81 -5.97 1.35
C ARG A 46 -3.51 -4.55 0.84
N ASN A 47 -3.31 -4.38 -0.47
CA ASN A 47 -3.18 -3.05 -1.05
C ASN A 47 -4.40 -2.17 -0.77
N ALA A 48 -5.60 -2.72 -0.95
CA ALA A 48 -6.85 -2.00 -0.76
C ALA A 48 -7.03 -1.57 0.70
N ASP A 49 -6.78 -2.48 1.66
CA ASP A 49 -6.88 -2.20 3.10
C ASP A 49 -5.93 -1.04 3.49
N LEU A 50 -4.69 -1.10 3.01
CA LEU A 50 -3.67 -0.09 3.32
C LEU A 50 -3.99 1.28 2.70
N VAL A 51 -4.43 1.32 1.45
CA VAL A 51 -4.87 2.56 0.78
C VAL A 51 -6.06 3.16 1.50
N MET A 52 -7.02 2.32 1.93
CA MET A 52 -8.19 2.77 2.68
C MET A 52 -7.80 3.40 4.02
N MET A 53 -6.91 2.75 4.79
CA MET A 53 -6.42 3.27 6.06
C MET A 53 -5.66 4.59 5.87
N HIS A 54 -4.74 4.67 4.90
CA HIS A 54 -3.97 5.89 4.63
C HIS A 54 -4.86 7.07 4.24
N ASN A 55 -5.86 6.83 3.39
CA ASN A 55 -6.85 7.83 3.01
C ASN A 55 -7.72 8.27 4.19
N GLY A 56 -8.09 7.33 5.06
CA GLY A 56 -8.83 7.61 6.31
C GLY A 56 -8.04 8.55 7.22
N LEU A 57 -6.77 8.22 7.49
CA LEU A 57 -5.89 9.04 8.33
C LEU A 57 -5.67 10.44 7.76
N LYS A 58 -5.46 10.56 6.44
CA LYS A 58 -5.34 11.89 5.78
C LYS A 58 -6.60 12.73 5.95
N ARG A 59 -7.79 12.13 5.84
CA ARG A 59 -9.07 12.83 6.05
C ARG A 59 -9.21 13.28 7.50
N LEU A 60 -8.87 12.42 8.46
CA LEU A 60 -8.87 12.78 9.88
C LEU A 60 -7.89 13.91 10.17
N GLY A 61 -6.69 13.88 9.59
CA GLY A 61 -5.67 14.92 9.78
C GLY A 61 -6.12 16.28 9.21
N PHE A 62 -6.86 16.25 8.10
CA PHE A 62 -7.51 17.44 7.56
C PHE A 62 -8.59 17.98 8.50
N LEU A 63 -9.44 17.12 9.07
CA LEU A 63 -10.46 17.53 10.04
C LEU A 63 -9.82 18.11 11.31
N ALA A 64 -8.78 17.46 11.85
CA ALA A 64 -8.01 17.93 13.00
C ALA A 64 -7.41 19.33 12.75
N HIS A 65 -6.91 19.57 11.53
CA HIS A 65 -6.47 20.90 11.11
C HIS A 65 -7.61 21.93 11.11
N LEU A 66 -8.79 21.58 10.59
CA LEU A 66 -9.92 22.50 10.55
C LEU A 66 -10.42 22.89 11.94
N ILE A 67 -10.31 22.01 12.93
CA ILE A 67 -10.72 22.28 14.31
C ILE A 67 -9.59 22.85 15.19
N ASN A 68 -8.41 23.13 14.62
CA ASN A 68 -7.19 23.57 15.33
C ASN A 68 -6.76 22.62 16.47
N ASP A 69 -7.00 21.32 16.33
CA ASP A 69 -6.52 20.31 17.26
C ASP A 69 -5.11 19.86 16.81
N GLU A 70 -4.10 20.53 17.35
CA GLU A 70 -2.70 20.25 17.01
C GLU A 70 -2.18 18.95 17.63
N GLU A 71 -2.74 18.50 18.75
CA GLU A 71 -2.38 17.22 19.38
C GLU A 71 -2.82 16.06 18.48
N LEU A 72 -4.09 16.09 18.06
CA LEU A 72 -4.64 15.10 17.13
C LEU A 72 -3.91 15.11 15.77
N LYS A 73 -3.48 16.27 15.27
CA LYS A 73 -2.67 16.34 14.04
C LYS A 73 -1.33 15.63 14.18
N GLU A 74 -0.64 15.78 15.30
CA GLU A 74 0.65 15.11 15.53
C GLU A 74 0.47 13.60 15.73
N GLU A 75 -0.58 13.16 16.42
CA GLU A 75 -0.94 11.73 16.52
C GLU A 75 -1.18 11.12 15.13
N ILE A 76 -2.00 11.77 14.30
CA ILE A 76 -2.31 11.28 12.96
C ILE A 76 -1.06 11.24 12.07
N LYS A 77 -0.16 12.21 12.18
CA LYS A 77 1.13 12.18 11.47
C LYS A 77 1.99 11.00 11.92
N LEU A 78 1.98 10.66 13.20
CA LEU A 78 2.70 9.51 13.72
C LEU A 78 2.11 8.20 13.20
N GLU A 79 0.79 8.06 13.23
CA GLU A 79 0.09 6.88 12.69
C GLU A 79 0.34 6.70 11.18
N ILE A 80 0.31 7.78 10.41
CA ILE A 80 0.65 7.74 8.97
C ILE A 80 2.08 7.25 8.78
N LYS A 81 3.05 7.76 9.56
CA LYS A 81 4.45 7.31 9.48
C LYS A 81 4.61 5.84 9.88
N GLN A 82 3.89 5.37 10.88
CA GLN A 82 3.93 3.96 11.31
C GLN A 82 3.31 3.05 10.26
N LEU A 83 2.16 3.44 9.69
CA LEU A 83 1.53 2.74 8.59
C LEU A 83 2.47 2.69 7.38
N GLU A 84 3.10 3.82 7.04
CA GLU A 84 4.11 3.89 5.99
C GLU A 84 5.34 3.04 6.28
N ALA A 85 5.80 2.99 7.52
CA ALA A 85 6.92 2.12 7.93
C ALA A 85 6.58 0.63 7.79
N SER A 86 5.33 0.25 8.11
CA SER A 86 4.84 -1.13 7.93
C SER A 86 4.88 -1.59 6.47
N PHE A 87 4.86 -0.65 5.52
CA PHE A 87 5.04 -0.94 4.10
C PHE A 87 6.45 -1.45 3.76
N PHE A 88 7.48 -1.18 4.57
CA PHE A 88 8.87 -1.54 4.25
C PHE A 88 9.42 -2.73 5.06
N GLU A 89 8.80 -3.08 6.19
CA GLU A 89 9.29 -4.15 7.09
C GLU A 89 8.99 -5.57 6.55
N GLU A 90 8.00 -5.75 5.67
CA GLU A 90 7.67 -7.08 5.12
C GLU A 90 8.68 -7.62 4.10
N THR A 91 9.66 -6.81 3.68
CA THR A 91 10.71 -7.20 2.72
C THR A 91 11.82 -8.09 3.30
N LYS A 92 11.80 -8.45 4.59
CA LYS A 92 12.87 -9.23 5.26
C LYS A 92 12.52 -10.67 5.65
N ARG A 93 11.33 -11.17 5.29
CA ARG A 93 10.93 -12.57 5.51
C ARG A 93 10.57 -13.23 4.19
N SER A 94 11.56 -13.49 3.35
CA SER A 94 11.49 -14.43 2.22
C SER A 94 12.88 -15.00 1.98
#